data_AF-I4WUZ4-F1
#
_entry.id   AF-I4WUZ4-F1
#
_cell.length_a   1.000
_cell.length_b   1.000
_cell.length_c   1.000
_cell.angle_alpha   90.00
_cell.angle_beta   90.00
_cell.angle_gamma   90.00
#
_symmetry.space_group_name_H-M   'P 1'
#
loop_
_entity.id
_entity.type
_entity.pdbx_description
1 polymer ?
#
loop_
_entity_poly.entity_id
_entity_poly.type
_entity_poly.pdbx_seq_one_letter_code
_entity_poly.pdbx_strand_id
1 'polypeptide(L)'
;MEDFAPAVGPHTTILPLLNGMRHMDRLDARFGADKVLAGQCSIAATLDDEGAIRHLNTMQNLVFGERDGRKSERMQAITKVMLDAGFDAHASDDALQAMWNKWVFLASLAGITCLMRASVADIMAAPGGAEATLALLEDCRAT
;
A
#
# COMPACT_ATOMS: atom_id res chain seq x y z
N MET A 1 9.93 15.40 0.11
CA MET A 1 10.07 15.18 1.58
C MET A 1 10.39 16.48 2.28
N GLU A 2 11.13 17.41 1.66
CA GLU A 2 11.35 18.75 2.23
C GLU A 2 10.05 19.51 2.51
N ASP A 3 9.02 19.36 1.67
CA ASP A 3 7.76 20.09 1.81
C ASP A 3 7.01 19.80 3.12
N PHE A 4 7.15 18.60 3.69
CA PHE A 4 6.51 18.25 4.97
C PHE A 4 7.52 18.10 6.13
N ALA A 5 8.82 18.14 5.85
CA ALA A 5 9.85 17.96 6.89
C ALA A 5 9.72 18.98 8.05
N PRO A 6 9.38 20.26 7.83
CA PRO A 6 9.16 21.21 8.93
C PRO A 6 8.03 20.81 9.89
N ALA A 7 7.08 19.97 9.47
CA ALA A 7 5.98 19.47 10.30
C ALA A 7 6.34 18.21 11.10
N VAL A 8 7.55 17.65 10.92
CA VAL A 8 7.99 16.44 11.62
C VAL A 8 8.68 16.82 12.93
N GLY A 9 7.94 16.74 14.03
CA GLY A 9 8.41 16.99 15.38
C GLY A 9 8.76 15.72 16.17
N PRO A 10 9.11 15.88 17.47
CA PRO A 10 9.46 14.77 18.35
C PRO A 10 8.35 13.71 18.47
N HIS A 11 7.08 14.11 18.42
CA HIS A 11 5.92 13.23 18.57
C HIS A 11 5.19 12.91 17.25
N THR A 12 5.72 13.35 16.11
CA THR A 12 5.10 13.07 14.81
C THR A 12 5.26 11.60 14.45
N THR A 13 4.16 10.97 14.04
CA THR A 13 4.16 9.65 13.41
C THR A 13 3.96 9.82 11.91
N ILE A 14 4.75 9.10 11.13
CA ILE A 14 4.65 9.03 9.67
C ILE A 14 4.03 7.69 9.30
N LEU A 15 2.85 7.73 8.70
CA LEU A 15 2.17 6.57 8.13
C LEU A 15 2.16 6.70 6.59
N PRO A 16 3.09 6.06 5.88
CA PRO A 16 3.05 6.06 4.42
C PRO A 16 1.96 5.12 3.90
N LEU A 17 1.29 5.53 2.83
CA LEU A 17 0.24 4.75 2.14
C LEU A 17 0.54 4.59 0.63
N LEU A 18 1.79 4.82 0.23
CA LEU A 18 2.25 4.70 -1.15
C LEU A 18 2.36 3.22 -1.56
N ASN A 19 2.28 2.93 -2.86
CA ASN A 19 2.59 1.60 -3.39
C ASN A 19 4.11 1.34 -3.40
N GLY A 20 4.51 0.08 -3.21
CA GLY A 20 5.91 -0.36 -3.20
C GLY A 20 6.61 -0.20 -1.85
N MET A 21 7.90 -0.55 -1.78
CA MET A 21 8.64 -0.62 -0.49
C MET A 21 9.72 0.46 -0.32
N ARG A 22 10.32 0.92 -1.42
CA ARG A 22 11.53 1.78 -1.41
C ARG A 22 11.37 3.10 -0.64
N HIS A 23 10.15 3.59 -0.50
CA HIS A 23 9.91 4.83 0.23
C HIS A 23 10.18 4.68 1.74
N MET A 24 10.10 3.46 2.28
CA MET A 24 10.38 3.17 3.69
C MET A 24 11.83 3.50 4.05
N ASP A 25 12.80 2.99 3.28
CA ASP A 25 14.23 3.26 3.50
C ASP A 25 14.55 4.76 3.45
N ARG A 26 13.88 5.48 2.53
CA ARG A 26 14.05 6.93 2.38
C ARG A 26 13.48 7.71 3.55
N LEU A 27 12.32 7.29 4.06
CA LEU A 27 11.70 7.89 5.24
C LEU A 27 12.56 7.63 6.48
N ASP A 28 13.07 6.41 6.63
CA ASP A 28 13.95 6.03 7.74
C ASP A 28 15.23 6.85 7.76
N ALA A 29 15.91 6.93 6.61
CA ALA A 29 17.15 7.69 6.48
C ALA A 29 16.96 9.18 6.80
N ARG A 30 15.76 9.72 6.58
CA ARG A 30 15.48 11.16 6.75
C ARG A 30 14.88 11.52 8.10
N PHE A 31 14.07 10.64 8.69
CA PHE A 31 13.24 10.95 9.86
C PHE A 31 13.44 9.98 11.03
N GLY A 32 14.14 8.87 10.83
CA GLY A 32 14.30 7.81 11.83
C GLY A 32 13.20 6.76 11.74
N ALA A 33 13.59 5.48 11.79
CA ALA A 33 12.67 4.35 11.66
C ALA A 33 11.64 4.28 12.81
N ASP A 34 11.95 4.85 13.97
CA ASP A 34 11.06 4.94 15.13
C ASP A 34 9.79 5.77 14.81
N LYS A 35 9.89 6.77 13.92
CA LYS A 35 8.75 7.62 13.53
C LYS A 35 7.86 7.00 12.46
N VAL A 36 8.31 5.96 11.76
CA VAL A 36 7.70 5.52 10.50
C VAL A 36 7.03 4.14 10.68
N LEU A 37 5.70 4.11 10.57
CA LEU A 37 4.92 2.87 10.56
C LEU A 37 5.04 2.16 9.21
N ALA A 38 4.80 0.85 9.19
CA ALA A 38 4.40 0.15 7.96
C ALA A 38 2.93 0.45 7.68
N GLY A 39 2.58 0.69 6.41
CA GLY A 39 1.24 1.09 6.02
C GLY A 39 0.93 0.81 4.55
N GLN A 40 -0.31 0.40 4.30
CA GLN A 40 -0.86 0.28 2.96
C GLN A 40 -2.35 0.68 2.96
N CYS A 41 -2.81 1.19 1.82
CA CYS A 41 -4.23 1.45 1.56
C CYS A 41 -4.72 0.70 0.32
N SER A 42 -5.89 0.08 0.39
CA SER A 42 -6.59 -0.46 -0.78
C SER A 42 -7.82 0.39 -1.09
N ILE A 43 -7.78 1.07 -2.23
CA ILE A 43 -8.83 1.97 -2.72
C ILE A 43 -8.83 1.98 -4.25
N ALA A 44 -10.02 2.11 -4.85
CA ALA A 44 -10.18 2.41 -6.27
C ALA A 44 -10.87 3.75 -6.44
N ALA A 45 -10.07 4.79 -6.69
CA ALA A 45 -10.56 6.14 -6.92
C ALA A 45 -9.77 6.83 -8.04
N THR A 46 -10.42 7.77 -8.72
CA THR A 46 -9.82 8.62 -9.75
C THR A 46 -10.34 10.04 -9.58
N LEU A 47 -9.70 11.01 -10.24
CA LEU A 47 -10.28 12.32 -10.48
C LEU A 47 -11.05 12.29 -11.82
N ASP A 48 -12.15 13.02 -11.91
CA ASP A 48 -12.78 13.36 -13.18
C ASP A 48 -12.13 14.61 -13.81
N ASP A 49 -12.66 15.05 -14.96
CA ASP A 49 -12.10 16.16 -15.75
C ASP A 49 -12.22 17.51 -15.01
N GLU A 50 -13.14 17.62 -14.06
CA GLU A 50 -13.34 18.78 -13.19
C GLU A 50 -12.54 18.70 -11.87
N GLY A 51 -11.86 17.57 -11.62
CA GLY A 51 -11.05 17.34 -10.43
C GLY A 51 -11.85 16.87 -9.21
N ALA A 52 -13.10 16.42 -9.37
CA ALA A 52 -13.84 15.76 -8.30
C ALA A 52 -13.37 14.31 -8.10
N ILE A 53 -13.37 13.86 -6.85
CA ILE A 53 -12.97 12.50 -6.50
C ILE A 53 -14.11 11.55 -6.83
N ARG A 54 -13.86 10.59 -7.71
CA ARG A 54 -14.78 9.51 -8.05
C ARG A 54 -14.29 8.19 -7.47
N HIS A 55 -15.06 7.64 -6.54
CA HIS A 55 -14.88 6.27 -6.07
C HIS A 55 -15.47 5.29 -7.10
N LEU A 56 -14.68 4.28 -7.46
CA LEU A 56 -15.06 3.26 -8.44
C LEU A 56 -15.75 2.06 -7.80
N ASN A 57 -15.60 1.91 -6.48
CA ASN A 57 -16.26 0.91 -5.64
C ASN A 57 -16.27 1.38 -4.17
N THR A 58 -16.74 0.52 -3.26
CA THR A 58 -16.81 0.80 -1.82
C THR A 58 -15.56 0.36 -1.04
N MET A 59 -14.51 -0.10 -1.73
CA MET A 59 -13.28 -0.56 -1.07
C MET A 59 -12.47 0.64 -0.58
N GLN A 60 -12.26 0.70 0.73
CA GLN A 60 -11.49 1.75 1.42
C GLN A 60 -10.81 1.21 2.67
N ASN A 61 -9.87 0.29 2.47
CA ASN A 61 -9.19 -0.42 3.55
C ASN A 61 -7.82 0.20 3.85
N LEU A 62 -7.48 0.28 5.13
CA LEU A 62 -6.17 0.66 5.64
C LEU A 62 -5.61 -0.47 6.52
N VAL A 63 -4.40 -0.96 6.21
CA VAL A 63 -3.64 -1.83 7.10
C VAL A 63 -2.34 -1.15 7.46
N PHE A 64 -2.03 -1.06 8.75
CA PHE A 64 -0.82 -0.43 9.23
C PHE A 64 -0.37 -1.00 10.56
N GLY A 65 0.89 -0.76 10.93
CA GLY A 65 1.43 -1.26 12.19
C GLY A 65 2.89 -0.94 12.42
N GLU A 66 3.34 -1.26 13.63
CA GLU A 66 4.76 -1.24 13.96
C GLU A 66 5.48 -2.33 13.15
N ARG A 67 6.71 -2.04 12.72
CA ARG A 67 7.45 -2.94 11.83
C ARG A 67 8.02 -4.17 12.52
N ASP A 68 8.11 -4.13 13.84
CA ASP A 68 8.49 -5.24 14.71
C ASP A 68 7.27 -5.99 15.28
N GLY A 69 6.06 -5.65 14.83
CA GLY A 69 4.81 -6.28 15.24
C GLY A 69 4.32 -5.92 16.65
N ARG A 70 5.01 -5.03 17.37
CA ARG A 70 4.54 -4.59 18.69
C ARG A 70 3.24 -3.80 18.57
N LYS A 71 2.38 -3.88 19.58
CA LYS A 71 1.22 -3.00 19.73
C LYS A 71 1.66 -1.69 20.35
N SER A 72 1.16 -0.56 19.87
CA SER A 72 1.50 0.76 20.40
C SER A 72 0.29 1.68 20.55
N GLU A 73 0.40 2.67 21.43
CA GLU A 73 -0.65 3.68 21.64
C GLU A 73 -0.93 4.48 20.36
N ARG A 74 0.11 4.79 19.58
CA ARG A 74 -0.07 5.51 18.30
C ARG A 74 -0.87 4.70 17.28
N MET A 75 -0.72 3.37 17.23
CA MET A 75 -1.55 2.52 16.38
C MET A 75 -3.02 2.59 16.80
N GLN A 76 -3.30 2.54 18.10
CA GLN A 76 -4.67 2.63 18.62
C GLN A 76 -5.30 3.99 18.31
N ALA A 77 -4.54 5.08 18.50
CA ALA A 77 -5.00 6.42 18.20
C ALA A 77 -5.34 6.60 16.71
N ILE A 78 -4.47 6.13 15.81
CA ILE A 78 -4.72 6.18 14.36
C ILE A 78 -5.94 5.33 13.99
N THR A 79 -6.04 4.11 14.54
CA THR A 79 -7.18 3.21 14.26
C THR A 79 -8.50 3.88 14.61
N LYS A 80 -8.59 4.48 15.80
CA LYS A 80 -9.78 5.19 16.24
C LYS A 80 -10.15 6.31 15.26
N VAL A 81 -9.21 7.19 14.93
CA VAL A 81 -9.46 8.33 14.01
C VAL A 81 -9.93 7.84 12.63
N MET A 82 -9.33 6.78 12.11
CA MET A 82 -9.68 6.26 10.78
C MET A 82 -11.03 5.55 10.76
N LEU A 83 -11.36 4.78 11.80
CA LEU A 83 -12.69 4.17 11.96
C LEU A 83 -13.78 5.24 12.11
N ASP A 84 -13.54 6.26 12.93
CA ASP A 84 -14.46 7.39 13.10
C ASP A 84 -14.69 8.16 11.78
N ALA A 85 -13.69 8.16 10.89
CA ALA A 85 -13.77 8.74 9.55
C ALA A 85 -14.41 7.80 8.49
N GLY A 86 -14.78 6.56 8.87
CA GLY A 86 -15.48 5.61 8.00
C GLY A 86 -14.59 4.67 7.19
N PHE A 87 -13.26 4.67 7.41
CA PHE A 87 -12.37 3.70 6.78
C PHE A 87 -12.51 2.31 7.41
N ASP A 88 -12.23 1.29 6.61
CA ASP A 88 -11.99 -0.06 7.11
C ASP A 88 -10.53 -0.17 7.58
N ALA A 89 -10.26 0.26 8.82
CA ALA A 89 -8.91 0.45 9.35
C ALA A 89 -8.48 -0.66 10.32
N HIS A 90 -7.35 -1.29 10.02
CA HIS A 90 -6.82 -2.45 10.75
C HIS A 90 -5.39 -2.20 11.22
N ALA A 91 -5.19 -2.22 12.53
CA ALA A 91 -3.85 -2.24 13.13
C ALA A 91 -3.33 -3.68 13.16
N SER A 92 -2.28 -3.96 12.37
CA SER A 92 -1.71 -5.30 12.21
C SER A 92 -0.36 -5.42 12.93
N ASP A 93 -0.12 -6.59 13.52
CA ASP A 93 1.17 -7.03 14.02
C ASP A 93 2.10 -7.58 12.93
N ASP A 94 1.63 -7.64 11.68
CA ASP A 94 2.39 -8.09 10.51
C ASP A 94 2.21 -7.13 9.31
N ALA A 95 2.16 -5.83 9.61
CA ALA A 95 1.90 -4.78 8.62
C ALA A 95 2.97 -4.73 7.51
N LEU A 96 4.22 -5.10 7.81
CA LEU A 96 5.27 -5.14 6.80
C LEU A 96 5.03 -6.28 5.79
N GLN A 97 4.60 -7.46 6.24
CA GLN A 97 4.18 -8.54 5.34
C GLN A 97 2.96 -8.14 4.52
N ALA A 98 2.00 -7.42 5.12
CA ALA A 98 0.85 -6.90 4.37
C ALA A 98 1.27 -5.95 3.23
N MET A 99 2.27 -5.09 3.47
CA MET A 99 2.87 -4.26 2.41
C MET A 99 3.53 -5.10 1.31
N TRP A 100 4.31 -6.13 1.68
CA TRP A 100 4.95 -7.04 0.72
C TRP A 100 3.93 -7.82 -0.12
N ASN A 101 2.89 -8.36 0.50
CA ASN A 101 1.80 -9.07 -0.19
C ASN A 101 1.15 -8.15 -1.23
N LYS A 102 0.82 -6.91 -0.84
CA LYS A 102 0.26 -5.92 -1.75
C LYS A 102 1.24 -5.56 -2.86
N TRP A 103 2.53 -5.43 -2.54
CA TRP A 103 3.53 -5.09 -3.53
C TRP A 103 3.70 -6.19 -4.58
N VAL A 104 3.84 -7.45 -4.17
CA VAL A 104 3.91 -8.60 -5.09
C VAL A 104 2.65 -8.69 -5.97
N PHE A 105 1.47 -8.49 -5.38
CA PHE A 105 0.21 -8.42 -6.13
C PHE A 105 0.23 -7.32 -7.19
N LEU A 106 0.62 -6.09 -6.84
CA LEU A 106 0.66 -4.98 -7.78
C LEU A 106 1.75 -5.15 -8.85
N ALA A 107 2.94 -5.60 -8.47
CA ALA A 107 4.07 -5.77 -9.38
C ALA A 107 3.75 -6.82 -10.46
N SER A 108 3.22 -7.97 -10.05
CA SER A 108 2.81 -9.03 -10.97
C SER A 108 1.64 -8.59 -11.86
N LEU A 109 0.58 -7.99 -11.29
CA LEU A 109 -0.60 -7.62 -12.06
C LEU A 109 -0.33 -6.45 -13.03
N ALA A 110 0.37 -5.42 -12.57
CA ALA A 110 0.78 -4.31 -13.43
C ALA A 110 1.78 -4.78 -14.49
N GLY A 111 2.71 -5.66 -14.13
CA GLY A 111 3.68 -6.22 -15.06
C GLY A 111 3.02 -7.01 -16.19
N ILE A 112 2.11 -7.94 -15.87
CA ILE A 112 1.48 -8.79 -16.90
C ILE A 112 0.54 -7.99 -17.81
N THR A 113 -0.24 -7.07 -17.26
CA THR A 113 -1.16 -6.24 -18.05
C THR A 113 -0.40 -5.27 -18.97
N CYS A 114 0.73 -4.73 -18.52
CA CYS A 114 1.64 -3.95 -19.38
C CYS A 114 2.29 -4.79 -20.47
N LEU A 115 2.81 -5.98 -20.12
CA LEU A 115 3.50 -6.86 -21.06
C LEU A 115 2.57 -7.34 -22.18
N MET A 116 1.36 -7.78 -21.82
CA MET A 116 0.37 -8.32 -22.76
C MET A 116 -0.48 -7.23 -23.40
N ARG A 117 -0.45 -6.00 -22.88
CA ARG A 117 -1.26 -4.85 -23.32
C ARG A 117 -2.76 -5.17 -23.39
N ALA A 118 -3.24 -5.95 -22.42
CA ALA A 118 -4.58 -6.50 -22.40
C ALA A 118 -5.16 -6.45 -20.98
N SER A 119 -6.48 -6.53 -20.88
CA SER A 119 -7.15 -6.62 -19.59
C SER A 119 -6.86 -7.97 -18.92
N VAL A 120 -7.03 -8.05 -17.60
CA VAL A 120 -6.87 -9.31 -16.86
C VAL A 120 -7.77 -10.40 -17.43
N ALA A 121 -9.02 -10.06 -17.80
CA ALA A 121 -9.96 -11.02 -18.36
C ALA A 121 -9.48 -11.58 -19.71
N ASP A 122 -8.97 -10.71 -20.60
CA ASP A 122 -8.48 -11.13 -21.92
C ASP A 122 -7.22 -11.99 -21.80
N ILE A 123 -6.32 -11.64 -20.88
CA ILE A 123 -5.10 -12.42 -20.60
C ILE A 123 -5.50 -13.82 -20.12
N MET A 124 -6.39 -13.91 -19.13
CA MET A 124 -6.80 -15.21 -18.58
C MET A 124 -7.57 -16.09 -19.58
N ALA A 125 -8.23 -15.49 -20.57
CA ALA A 125 -8.92 -16.21 -21.63
C ALA A 125 -7.97 -16.68 -22.77
N ALA A 126 -6.80 -16.08 -22.90
CA ALA A 126 -5.83 -16.43 -23.94
C ALA A 126 -5.10 -17.75 -23.61
N PRO A 127 -4.75 -18.56 -24.62
CA PRO A 127 -3.91 -19.75 -24.41
C PRO A 127 -2.58 -19.37 -23.75
N GLY A 128 -2.26 -20.01 -22.62
CA GLY A 128 -1.02 -19.75 -21.87
C GLY A 128 -1.04 -18.52 -20.95
N GLY A 129 -2.14 -17.77 -20.90
CA GLY A 129 -2.20 -16.51 -20.14
C GLY A 129 -2.18 -16.69 -18.62
N ALA A 130 -2.80 -17.76 -18.12
CA ALA A 130 -2.74 -18.11 -16.70
C ALA A 130 -1.32 -18.50 -16.28
N GLU A 131 -0.65 -19.31 -17.10
CA GLU A 131 0.71 -19.78 -16.91
C GLU A 131 1.70 -18.60 -16.92
N ALA A 132 1.55 -17.68 -17.88
CA ALA A 132 2.38 -16.48 -17.95
C ALA A 132 2.16 -15.55 -16.73
N THR A 133 0.91 -15.41 -16.27
CA THR A 133 0.57 -14.62 -15.07
C THR A 133 1.21 -15.22 -13.82
N LEU A 134 1.11 -16.54 -13.64
CA LEU A 134 1.70 -17.24 -12.50
C LEU A 134 3.23 -17.25 -12.54
N ALA A 135 3.84 -17.35 -13.73
CA ALA A 135 5.28 -17.24 -13.89
C ALA A 135 5.79 -15.86 -13.43
N LEU A 136 5.12 -14.78 -13.86
CA LEU A 136 5.49 -13.44 -13.42
C LEU A 136 5.25 -13.22 -11.92
N LEU A 137 4.20 -13.80 -11.35
CA LEU A 137 3.99 -13.78 -9.91
C LEU A 137 5.15 -14.45 -9.16
N GLU A 138 5.64 -15.59 -9.65
CA GLU A 138 6.77 -16.29 -9.05
C GLU A 138 8.06 -15.47 -9.14
N ASP A 139 8.33 -14.84 -10.28
CA ASP A 139 9.46 -13.91 -10.43
C ASP A 139 9.39 -12.76 -9.42
N CYS A 140 8.20 -12.19 -9.19
CA CYS A 140 8.00 -11.12 -8.22
C CYS A 140 8.13 -11.60 -6.76
N ARG A 141 7.85 -12.86 -6.47
CA ARG A 141 7.97 -13.44 -5.12
C ARG A 141 9.43 -13.76 -4.77
N ALA A 142 10.25 -14.09 -5.76
CA ALA A 142 11.64 -14.49 -5.58
C ALA A 142 12.60 -13.33 -5.30
N THR A 143 12.15 -12.08 -5.40
CA THR A 143 12.92 -10.85 -5.10
C THR A 143 12.76 -10.39 -3.67
#